data_AF-B9L3B5-F1
#
_entry.id   AF-B9L3B5-F1
#
_cell.length_a   1.000
_cell.length_b   1.000
_cell.length_c   1.000
_cell.angle_alpha   90.00
_cell.angle_beta   90.00
_cell.angle_gamma   90.00
#
_symmetry.space_group_name_H-M   'P 1'
#
loop_
_entity.id
_entity.type
_entity.pdbx_description
1 polymer ?
#
loop_
_entity_poly.entity_id
_entity_poly.type
_entity_poly.pdbx_seq_one_letter_code
_entity_poly.pdbx_strand_id
1 'polypeptide(L)'
;MTRRRQIYDFGFDPSQGGHHFELSDEGESVTLVEWFAWNGSDRGEEEPLLPAPEPKVHLDRYRWSRIAAAVADEFNVRLRRAGLRPATWKTRTLLAPHFGKELALLMWAVEDVDPSLIPNVIANWRGFAPEERWWLYTTINATAGHPEHGKDRGWRKAIRIALAENPTEGTPSSALRELAPLLEAQERRSRRERRRPEQPRLPLGES
;
A
#
# COMPACT_ATOMS: atom_id res chain seq x y z
N MET A 1 -20.69 22.50 9.88
CA MET A 1 -21.33 21.21 10.20
C MET A 1 -20.27 20.12 10.07
N THR A 2 -19.86 19.48 11.17
CA THR A 2 -18.89 18.38 11.15
C THR A 2 -19.59 17.14 10.60
N ARG A 3 -19.22 16.66 9.40
CA ARG A 3 -19.78 15.41 8.86
C ARG A 3 -19.52 14.28 9.85
N ARG A 4 -20.56 13.51 10.17
CA ARG A 4 -20.46 12.33 11.05
C ARG A 4 -19.45 11.36 10.42
N ARG A 5 -18.48 10.88 11.21
CA ARG A 5 -17.44 9.95 10.76
C ARG A 5 -18.09 8.67 10.23
N GLN A 6 -17.96 8.42 8.93
CA GLN A 6 -18.51 7.24 8.27
C GLN A 6 -17.39 6.60 7.45
N ILE A 7 -16.99 5.39 7.87
CA ILE A 7 -15.91 4.65 7.22
C ILE A 7 -16.55 3.63 6.27
N TYR A 8 -16.15 3.70 5.00
CA TYR A 8 -16.56 2.81 3.94
C TYR A 8 -15.47 1.78 3.66
N ASP A 9 -15.89 0.52 3.56
CA ASP A 9 -15.09 -0.61 3.08
C ASP A 9 -13.63 -0.58 3.57
N PHE A 10 -12.66 -0.49 2.66
CA PHE A 10 -11.24 -0.44 3.01
C PHE A 10 -10.83 0.97 3.45
N GLY A 11 -11.43 1.45 4.55
CA GLY A 11 -10.95 2.58 5.34
C GLY A 11 -11.25 3.97 4.77
N PHE A 12 -12.05 4.10 3.71
CA PHE A 12 -12.35 5.41 3.14
C PHE A 12 -13.26 6.23 4.08
N ASP A 13 -12.84 7.46 4.40
CA ASP A 13 -13.56 8.39 5.27
C ASP A 13 -13.82 9.72 4.53
N PRO A 14 -15.04 9.96 4.01
CA PRO A 14 -15.35 11.20 3.30
C PRO A 14 -15.30 12.47 4.18
N SER A 15 -15.19 12.33 5.50
CA SER A 15 -14.98 13.48 6.39
C SER A 15 -13.54 14.00 6.37
N GLN A 16 -12.58 13.17 5.91
CA GLN A 16 -11.16 13.50 5.82
C GLN A 16 -10.75 14.03 4.43
N GLY A 17 -11.60 13.88 3.43
CA GLY A 17 -11.35 14.33 2.05
C GLY A 17 -12.17 13.54 1.04
N GLY A 18 -12.31 14.10 -0.16
CA GLY A 18 -13.02 13.44 -1.27
C GLY A 18 -12.16 12.46 -2.07
N HIS A 19 -10.84 12.49 -1.89
CA HIS A 19 -9.92 11.61 -2.62
C HIS A 19 -10.05 10.17 -2.14
N HIS A 20 -10.28 9.25 -3.07
CA HIS A 20 -10.42 7.81 -2.81
C HIS A 20 -10.20 6.99 -4.07
N PHE A 21 -10.21 5.68 -3.92
CA PHE A 21 -10.25 4.75 -5.03
C PHE A 21 -11.54 3.93 -4.97
N GLU A 22 -12.00 3.52 -6.15
CA GLU A 22 -13.13 2.63 -6.32
C GLU A 22 -12.71 1.44 -7.16
N LEU A 23 -12.94 0.24 -6.63
CA LEU A 23 -12.83 -1.00 -7.39
C LEU A 23 -14.23 -1.46 -7.80
N SER A 24 -14.43 -1.64 -9.10
CA SER A 24 -15.67 -2.15 -9.69
C SER A 24 -15.43 -3.53 -10.29
N ASP A 25 -16.22 -4.52 -9.88
CA ASP A 25 -16.24 -5.87 -10.48
C ASP A 25 -17.37 -5.92 -11.51
N GLU A 26 -16.97 -5.99 -12.78
CA GLU A 26 -17.85 -6.00 -13.95
C GLU A 26 -18.14 -7.44 -14.42
N GLY A 27 -17.79 -8.44 -13.60
CA GLY A 27 -17.96 -9.87 -13.90
C GLY A 27 -16.73 -10.46 -14.61
N GLU A 28 -16.48 -10.02 -15.84
CA GLU A 28 -15.37 -10.52 -16.68
C GLU A 28 -14.02 -9.88 -16.31
N SER A 29 -14.06 -8.67 -15.77
CA SER A 29 -12.88 -7.92 -15.36
C SER A 29 -13.19 -7.05 -14.14
N VAL A 30 -12.14 -6.54 -13.53
CA VAL A 30 -12.24 -5.53 -12.47
C VAL A 30 -11.52 -4.27 -12.90
N THR A 31 -12.13 -3.13 -12.61
CA THR A 31 -11.59 -1.81 -12.93
C THR A 31 -11.30 -1.06 -11.63
N LEU A 32 -10.08 -0.56 -11.50
CA LEU A 32 -9.70 0.34 -10.41
C LEU A 32 -9.64 1.77 -10.92
N VAL A 33 -10.41 2.66 -10.28
CA VAL A 33 -10.52 4.08 -10.64
C VAL A 33 -10.09 4.95 -9.45
N GLU A 34 -9.31 5.99 -9.71
CA GLU A 34 -8.99 7.03 -8.74
C GLU A 34 -10.00 8.18 -8.85
N TRP A 35 -10.58 8.58 -7.72
CA TRP A 35 -11.58 9.64 -7.63
C TRP A 35 -11.05 10.77 -6.78
N PHE A 36 -11.16 12.01 -7.26
CA PHE A 36 -10.60 13.19 -6.58
C PHE A 36 -11.61 13.97 -5.75
N ALA A 37 -12.89 13.62 -5.86
CA ALA A 37 -14.00 14.23 -5.14
C ALA A 37 -15.02 13.18 -4.70
N TRP A 38 -15.79 13.51 -3.66
CA TRP A 38 -16.86 12.66 -3.12
C TRP A 38 -18.20 13.39 -3.16
N ASN A 39 -19.11 12.92 -4.01
CA ASN A 39 -20.47 13.43 -4.16
C ASN A 39 -21.52 12.66 -3.36
N GLY A 40 -21.17 11.53 -2.74
CA GLY A 40 -22.09 10.72 -1.95
C GLY A 40 -22.07 9.25 -2.38
N SER A 41 -22.90 8.44 -1.72
CA SER A 41 -23.00 7.01 -2.02
C SER A 41 -23.84 6.71 -3.26
N ASP A 42 -24.81 7.56 -3.57
CA ASP A 42 -25.68 7.43 -4.74
C ASP A 42 -25.10 8.25 -5.90
N ARG A 43 -24.89 7.59 -7.05
CA ARG A 43 -24.62 8.27 -8.32
C ARG A 43 -25.93 8.90 -8.80
N GLY A 44 -26.31 10.02 -8.20
CA GLY A 44 -27.28 10.92 -8.83
C GLY A 44 -26.70 11.49 -10.11
N GLU A 45 -27.51 11.61 -11.16
CA GLU A 45 -27.17 12.31 -12.39
C GLU A 45 -27.10 13.81 -12.12
N GLU A 46 -26.02 14.35 -11.57
CA GLU A 46 -25.89 15.81 -11.40
C GLU A 46 -24.42 16.22 -11.25
N GLU A 47 -23.94 16.88 -12.31
CA GLU A 47 -22.61 17.49 -12.54
C GLU A 47 -21.38 16.58 -12.75
N PRO A 48 -20.57 16.83 -13.80
CA PRO A 48 -19.30 16.15 -13.99
C PRO A 48 -18.35 16.49 -12.84
N LEU A 49 -17.82 15.48 -12.16
CA LEU A 49 -16.80 15.67 -11.15
C LEU A 49 -15.53 16.22 -11.81
N LEU A 50 -15.02 17.33 -11.27
CA LEU A 50 -13.77 17.94 -11.68
C LEU A 50 -12.77 17.90 -10.52
N PRO A 51 -11.55 17.36 -10.72
CA PRO A 51 -11.12 16.64 -11.92
C PRO A 51 -11.87 15.30 -12.08
N ALA A 52 -11.97 14.86 -13.34
CA ALA A 52 -12.66 13.61 -13.68
C ALA A 52 -12.00 12.40 -13.01
N PRO A 53 -12.76 11.37 -12.63
CA PRO A 53 -12.19 10.12 -12.16
C PRO A 53 -11.26 9.50 -13.21
N GLU A 54 -10.12 8.98 -12.76
CA GLU A 54 -9.08 8.43 -13.63
C GLU A 54 -9.02 6.90 -13.48
N PRO A 55 -9.38 6.13 -14.51
CA PRO A 55 -9.10 4.70 -14.54
C PRO A 55 -7.59 4.46 -14.41
N LYS A 56 -7.17 3.51 -13.57
CA LYS A 56 -5.75 3.19 -13.36
C LYS A 56 -5.34 1.85 -13.95
N VAL A 57 -6.24 0.88 -13.90
CA VAL A 57 -5.98 -0.47 -14.38
C VAL A 57 -7.29 -1.24 -14.57
N HIS A 58 -7.33 -2.00 -15.65
CA HIS A 58 -8.31 -3.05 -15.90
C HIS A 58 -7.57 -4.39 -15.73
N LEU A 59 -8.13 -5.30 -14.93
CA LEU A 59 -7.53 -6.61 -14.68
C LEU A 59 -8.56 -7.69 -14.94
N ASP A 60 -8.17 -8.71 -15.70
CA ASP A 60 -9.06 -9.83 -15.97
C ASP A 60 -9.46 -10.55 -14.68
N ARG A 61 -10.65 -11.17 -14.70
CA ARG A 61 -11.22 -11.87 -13.54
C ARG A 61 -10.30 -12.96 -12.98
N TYR A 62 -9.54 -13.63 -13.84
CA TYR A 62 -8.66 -14.73 -13.44
C TYR A 62 -7.51 -14.22 -12.58
N ARG A 63 -6.79 -13.19 -13.03
CA ARG A 63 -5.72 -12.55 -12.27
C ARG A 63 -6.23 -11.88 -11.00
N TRP A 64 -7.39 -11.21 -11.07
CA TRP A 64 -8.02 -10.62 -9.89
C TRP A 64 -8.26 -11.67 -8.80
N SER A 65 -8.85 -12.81 -9.16
CA SER A 65 -9.16 -13.89 -8.21
C SER A 65 -7.94 -14.42 -7.44
N ARG A 66 -6.74 -14.31 -8.04
CA ARG A 66 -5.47 -14.77 -7.46
C ARG A 66 -4.89 -13.78 -6.45
N ILE A 67 -5.16 -12.49 -6.58
CA ILE A 67 -4.59 -11.46 -5.70
C ILE A 67 -5.59 -10.97 -4.63
N ALA A 68 -6.90 -11.06 -4.90
CA ALA A 68 -7.95 -10.44 -4.08
C ALA A 68 -7.87 -10.84 -2.60
N ALA A 69 -7.78 -12.13 -2.30
CA ALA A 69 -7.69 -12.61 -0.91
C ALA A 69 -6.43 -12.08 -0.22
N ALA A 70 -5.28 -12.16 -0.88
CA ALA A 70 -4.01 -11.74 -0.32
C ALA A 70 -3.96 -10.24 0.01
N VAL A 71 -4.61 -9.40 -0.81
CA VAL A 71 -4.75 -7.97 -0.59
C VAL A 71 -5.72 -7.68 0.56
N ALA A 72 -6.89 -8.33 0.57
CA ALA A 72 -7.86 -8.15 1.65
C ALA A 72 -7.26 -8.48 3.02
N ASP A 73 -6.48 -9.56 3.11
CA ASP A 73 -5.80 -9.94 4.36
C ASP A 73 -4.85 -8.84 4.85
N GLU A 74 -3.99 -8.35 3.96
CA GLU A 74 -3.02 -7.29 4.27
C GLU A 74 -3.72 -5.98 4.71
N PHE A 75 -4.80 -5.61 4.03
CA PHE A 75 -5.56 -4.40 4.34
C PHE A 75 -6.33 -4.58 5.66
N ASN A 76 -6.97 -5.72 5.87
CA ASN A 76 -7.74 -6.02 7.08
C ASN A 76 -6.87 -6.15 8.33
N VAL A 77 -5.60 -6.58 8.22
CA VAL A 77 -4.65 -6.48 9.34
C VAL A 77 -4.46 -5.03 9.77
N ARG A 78 -4.29 -4.12 8.81
CA ARG A 78 -4.08 -2.69 9.09
C ARG A 78 -5.35 -1.98 9.57
N LEU A 79 -6.53 -2.32 9.02
CA LEU A 79 -7.80 -1.82 9.53
C LEU A 79 -8.01 -2.20 11.00
N ARG A 80 -7.76 -3.48 11.37
CA ARG A 80 -7.86 -3.93 12.76
C ARG A 80 -6.90 -3.20 13.70
N ARG A 81 -5.64 -2.98 13.27
CA ARG A 81 -4.66 -2.19 14.04
C ARG A 81 -5.11 -0.74 14.25
N ALA A 82 -5.86 -0.18 13.29
CA ALA A 82 -6.45 1.16 13.39
C ALA A 82 -7.79 1.19 14.15
N GLY A 83 -8.24 0.06 14.73
CA GLY A 83 -9.53 -0.04 15.43
C GLY A 83 -10.76 0.00 14.50
N LEU A 84 -10.56 -0.26 13.21
CA LEU A 84 -11.62 -0.29 12.20
C LEU A 84 -12.12 -1.72 11.95
N ARG A 85 -13.36 -1.83 11.49
CA ARG A 85 -13.94 -3.13 11.10
C ARG A 85 -13.26 -3.65 9.82
N PRO A 86 -12.98 -4.96 9.72
CA PRO A 86 -12.55 -5.56 8.46
C PRO A 86 -13.58 -5.35 7.35
N ALA A 87 -13.11 -5.33 6.11
CA ALA A 87 -13.91 -5.20 4.90
C ALA A 87 -13.74 -6.41 3.98
N THR A 88 -14.67 -6.54 3.04
CA THR A 88 -14.71 -7.58 2.02
C THR A 88 -14.87 -6.93 0.64
N TRP A 89 -14.39 -7.60 -0.40
CA TRP A 89 -14.65 -7.19 -1.78
C TRP A 89 -16.14 -7.33 -2.10
N LYS A 90 -16.67 -6.35 -2.83
CA LYS A 90 -18.04 -6.26 -3.34
C LYS A 90 -18.00 -5.87 -4.81
N THR A 91 -19.15 -5.91 -5.49
CA THR A 91 -19.30 -5.39 -6.86
C THR A 91 -18.78 -3.97 -7.00
N ARG A 92 -18.96 -3.14 -5.98
CA ARG A 92 -18.34 -1.82 -5.84
C ARG A 92 -17.73 -1.72 -4.46
N THR A 93 -16.43 -1.45 -4.40
CA THR A 93 -15.67 -1.37 -3.16
C THR A 93 -14.89 -0.06 -3.08
N LEU A 94 -15.05 0.69 -1.99
CA LEU A 94 -14.32 1.93 -1.76
C LEU A 94 -13.03 1.68 -0.98
N LEU A 95 -11.96 2.39 -1.36
CA LEU A 95 -10.66 2.29 -0.70
C LEU A 95 -10.16 3.68 -0.32
N ALA A 96 -9.61 3.78 0.89
CA ALA A 96 -8.82 4.93 1.26
C ALA A 96 -7.65 5.12 0.27
N PRO A 97 -7.19 6.37 0.03
CA PRO A 97 -6.15 6.65 -0.95
C PRO A 97 -4.92 5.76 -0.84
N HIS A 98 -4.42 5.51 0.36
CA HIS A 98 -3.25 4.66 0.58
C HIS A 98 -3.46 3.21 0.13
N PHE A 99 -4.61 2.60 0.46
CA PHE A 99 -4.93 1.24 0.03
C PHE A 99 -5.17 1.16 -1.48
N GLY A 100 -5.81 2.17 -2.07
CA GLY A 100 -6.01 2.26 -3.51
C GLY A 100 -4.69 2.30 -4.28
N LYS A 101 -3.72 3.11 -3.82
CA LYS A 101 -2.37 3.17 -4.40
C LYS A 101 -1.65 1.83 -4.35
N GLU A 102 -1.70 1.16 -3.20
CA GLU A 102 -1.06 -0.15 -3.02
C GLU A 102 -1.70 -1.25 -3.88
N LEU A 103 -3.02 -1.22 -4.03
CA LEU A 103 -3.75 -2.12 -4.91
C LEU A 103 -3.41 -1.86 -6.38
N ALA A 104 -3.40 -0.59 -6.80
CA ALA A 104 -3.01 -0.20 -8.17
C ALA A 104 -1.61 -0.74 -8.52
N LEU A 105 -0.64 -0.57 -7.61
CA LEU A 105 0.72 -1.06 -7.78
C LEU A 105 0.76 -2.58 -8.01
N LEU A 106 0.02 -3.36 -7.21
CA LEU A 106 -0.02 -4.82 -7.36
C LEU A 106 -0.71 -5.24 -8.65
N MET A 107 -1.83 -4.59 -9.00
CA MET A 107 -2.56 -4.88 -10.24
C MET A 107 -1.71 -4.60 -11.48
N TRP A 108 -0.95 -3.51 -11.51
CA TRP A 108 0.02 -3.23 -12.59
C TRP A 108 1.11 -4.30 -12.69
N ALA A 109 1.55 -4.86 -11.57
CA ALA A 109 2.58 -5.89 -11.56
C ALA A 109 2.06 -7.24 -12.09
N VAL A 110 0.79 -7.56 -11.92
CA VAL A 110 0.21 -8.85 -12.36
C VAL A 110 -0.46 -8.81 -13.73
N GLU A 111 -0.80 -7.64 -14.25
CA GLU A 111 -1.55 -7.43 -15.51
C GLU A 111 -1.13 -8.37 -16.65
N ASP A 112 0.18 -8.46 -16.93
CA ASP A 112 0.72 -9.30 -18.00
C ASP A 112 1.79 -10.28 -17.50
N VAL A 113 1.79 -10.60 -16.20
CA VAL A 113 2.69 -11.63 -15.67
C VAL A 113 2.16 -13.02 -16.00
N ASP A 114 3.08 -13.98 -16.17
CA ASP A 114 2.71 -15.40 -16.17
C ASP A 114 1.98 -15.71 -14.84
N PRO A 115 0.75 -16.25 -14.88
CA PRO A 115 -0.02 -16.51 -13.67
C PRO A 115 0.64 -17.45 -12.65
N SER A 116 1.66 -18.23 -13.04
CA SER A 116 2.47 -19.05 -12.13
C SER A 116 3.40 -18.23 -11.23
N LEU A 117 3.75 -17.00 -11.64
CA LEU A 117 4.62 -16.08 -10.89
C LEU A 117 3.84 -15.17 -9.92
N ILE A 118 2.50 -15.13 -9.99
CA ILE A 118 1.66 -14.29 -9.12
C ILE A 118 1.95 -14.52 -7.62
N PRO A 119 2.12 -15.75 -7.11
CA PRO A 119 2.50 -15.96 -5.72
C PRO A 119 3.81 -15.25 -5.33
N ASN A 120 4.81 -15.25 -6.22
CA ASN A 120 6.08 -14.56 -6.02
C ASN A 120 5.87 -13.03 -5.99
N VAL A 121 5.08 -12.51 -6.94
CA VAL A 121 4.70 -11.09 -6.99
C VAL A 121 4.02 -10.63 -5.69
N ILE A 122 3.07 -11.42 -5.17
CA ILE A 122 2.38 -11.12 -3.91
C ILE A 122 3.37 -11.08 -2.74
N ALA A 123 4.28 -12.06 -2.66
CA ALA A 123 5.27 -12.14 -1.59
C ALA A 123 6.24 -10.95 -1.62
N ASN A 124 6.77 -10.59 -2.79
CA ASN A 124 7.63 -9.42 -2.96
C ASN A 124 6.88 -8.10 -2.66
N TRP A 125 5.62 -7.97 -3.10
CA TRP A 125 4.80 -6.80 -2.78
C TRP A 125 4.54 -6.67 -1.28
N ARG A 126 4.27 -7.78 -0.58
CA ARG A 126 4.16 -7.82 0.89
C ARG A 126 5.47 -7.47 1.59
N GLY A 127 6.60 -7.74 0.94
CA GLY A 127 7.94 -7.40 1.42
C GLY A 127 8.21 -5.90 1.52
N PHE A 128 7.58 -5.08 0.65
CA PHE A 128 7.70 -3.63 0.74
C PHE A 128 6.97 -3.07 1.96
N ALA A 129 7.56 -2.05 2.59
CA ALA A 129 6.87 -1.19 3.53
C ALA A 129 5.75 -0.41 2.80
N PRO A 130 4.64 -0.07 3.47
CA PRO A 130 3.55 0.70 2.86
C PRO A 130 4.03 2.00 2.19
N GLU A 131 4.98 2.70 2.81
CA GLU A 131 5.55 3.95 2.30
C GLU A 131 6.32 3.74 1.00
N GLU A 132 7.06 2.64 0.88
CA GLU A 132 7.76 2.27 -0.36
C GLU A 132 6.76 1.99 -1.48
N ARG A 133 5.65 1.29 -1.17
CA ARG A 133 4.57 1.04 -2.14
C ARG A 133 3.94 2.35 -2.61
N TRP A 134 3.69 3.30 -1.70
CA TRP A 134 3.12 4.60 -2.07
C TRP A 134 4.08 5.43 -2.89
N TRP A 135 5.37 5.41 -2.55
CA TRP A 135 6.40 6.10 -3.32
C TRP A 135 6.52 5.52 -4.73
N LEU A 136 6.58 4.19 -4.87
CA LEU A 136 6.59 3.51 -6.17
C LEU A 136 5.35 3.85 -6.98
N TYR A 137 4.16 3.82 -6.36
CA TYR A 137 2.92 4.25 -7.01
C TYR A 137 3.03 5.67 -7.55
N THR A 138 3.48 6.64 -6.74
CA THR A 138 3.56 8.04 -7.17
C THR A 138 4.54 8.23 -8.33
N THR A 139 5.70 7.57 -8.28
CA THR A 139 6.68 7.60 -9.37
C THR A 139 6.14 6.98 -10.65
N ILE A 140 5.48 5.82 -10.56
CA ILE A 140 4.88 5.14 -11.72
C ILE A 140 3.72 5.97 -12.27
N ASN A 141 2.78 6.41 -11.43
CA ASN A 141 1.59 7.16 -11.85
C ASN A 141 1.95 8.52 -12.49
N ALA A 142 3.04 9.15 -12.06
CA ALA A 142 3.52 10.40 -12.67
C ALA A 142 4.10 10.19 -14.09
N THR A 143 4.53 8.97 -14.43
CA THR A 143 5.24 8.65 -15.68
C THR A 143 4.43 7.75 -16.62
N ALA A 144 3.51 6.97 -16.08
CA ALA A 144 2.57 6.14 -16.80
C ALA A 144 1.21 6.85 -16.83
N GLY A 145 0.88 7.45 -17.98
CA GLY A 145 -0.46 7.97 -18.24
C GLY A 145 -1.53 6.86 -18.31
N HIS A 146 -2.72 7.24 -18.80
CA HIS A 146 -3.95 6.44 -18.97
C HIS A 146 -3.71 4.92 -19.20
N PRO A 147 -4.53 4.00 -18.64
CA PRO A 147 -4.34 2.54 -18.65
C PRO A 147 -3.90 1.95 -20.00
N GLU A 148 -4.50 2.43 -21.08
CA GLU A 148 -4.25 2.00 -22.46
C GLU A 148 -2.86 2.42 -23.03
N HIS A 149 -2.25 3.47 -22.48
CA HIS A 149 -0.99 4.02 -22.99
C HIS A 149 0.24 3.60 -22.16
N GLY A 150 0.04 3.08 -20.95
CA GLY A 150 1.10 2.67 -20.03
C GLY A 150 1.46 1.19 -20.07
N LYS A 151 0.69 0.35 -20.77
CA LYS A 151 0.86 -1.10 -20.79
C LYS A 151 2.23 -1.50 -21.38
N ASP A 152 2.92 -2.42 -20.70
CA ASP A 152 4.20 -3.03 -21.14
C ASP A 152 5.40 -2.09 -21.38
N ARG A 153 5.36 -0.84 -20.90
CA ARG A 153 6.45 0.14 -21.11
C ARG A 153 6.90 0.81 -19.82
N GLY A 154 8.16 1.29 -19.84
CA GLY A 154 8.74 2.10 -18.78
C GLY A 154 8.63 1.47 -17.38
N TRP A 155 8.19 2.27 -16.41
CA TRP A 155 8.12 1.86 -15.01
C TRP A 155 7.10 0.75 -14.72
N ARG A 156 6.04 0.59 -15.52
CA ARG A 156 5.08 -0.53 -15.36
C ARG A 156 5.71 -1.88 -15.72
N LYS A 157 6.58 -1.91 -16.73
CA LYS A 157 7.38 -3.11 -17.03
C LYS A 157 8.42 -3.37 -15.92
N ALA A 158 9.06 -2.31 -15.42
CA ALA A 158 10.06 -2.43 -14.36
C ALA A 158 9.49 -3.00 -13.06
N ILE A 159 8.32 -2.54 -12.60
CA ILE A 159 7.71 -3.07 -11.37
C ILE A 159 7.29 -4.54 -11.51
N ARG A 160 6.82 -4.95 -12.70
CA ARG A 160 6.53 -6.36 -12.98
C ARG A 160 7.77 -7.21 -12.84
N ILE A 161 8.86 -6.84 -13.51
CA ILE A 161 10.14 -7.57 -13.44
C ILE A 161 10.63 -7.63 -11.98
N ALA A 162 10.66 -6.48 -11.30
CA ALA A 162 11.12 -6.39 -9.92
C ALA A 162 10.32 -7.26 -8.95
N LEU A 163 9.01 -7.41 -9.16
CA LEU A 163 8.18 -8.25 -8.28
C LEU A 163 8.12 -9.71 -8.71
N ALA A 164 8.23 -10.01 -10.01
CA ALA A 164 8.09 -11.37 -10.54
C ALA A 164 9.39 -12.17 -10.52
N GLU A 165 10.54 -11.54 -10.78
CA GLU A 165 11.83 -12.21 -10.97
C GLU A 165 12.70 -12.22 -9.71
N ASN A 166 12.39 -11.40 -8.70
CA ASN A 166 13.13 -11.39 -7.45
C ASN A 166 12.88 -12.68 -6.65
N PRO A 167 13.93 -13.44 -6.29
CA PRO A 167 13.78 -14.60 -5.40
C PRO A 167 13.20 -14.16 -4.07
N THR A 168 12.20 -14.88 -3.58
CA THR A 168 11.57 -14.62 -2.28
C THR A 168 12.33 -15.21 -1.09
N GLU A 169 13.44 -15.91 -1.35
CA GLU A 169 14.42 -16.28 -0.33
C GLU A 169 15.18 -15.03 0.14
N GLY A 170 14.76 -14.46 1.27
CA GLY A 170 15.47 -13.37 1.94
C GLY A 170 15.20 -11.98 1.36
N THR A 171 13.98 -11.47 1.49
CA THR A 171 13.65 -10.07 1.14
C THR A 171 14.54 -9.07 1.92
N PRO A 172 15.15 -8.03 1.31
CA PRO A 172 16.01 -7.06 2.02
C PRO A 172 15.29 -6.31 3.17
N SER A 173 13.98 -6.10 3.02
CA SER A 173 13.13 -5.47 4.06
C SER A 173 13.03 -6.33 5.33
N SER A 174 13.15 -7.67 5.21
CA SER A 174 13.26 -8.54 6.38
C SER A 174 14.53 -8.24 7.17
N ALA A 175 15.66 -8.02 6.49
CA ALA A 175 16.93 -7.70 7.15
C ALA A 175 16.84 -6.36 7.91
N LEU A 176 16.29 -5.30 7.31
CA LEU A 176 16.08 -4.02 8.01
C LEU A 176 15.12 -4.16 9.20
N ARG A 177 14.06 -4.96 9.05
CA ARG A 177 13.09 -5.24 10.12
C ARG A 177 13.66 -6.10 11.25
N GLU A 178 14.54 -7.05 10.93
CA GLU A 178 15.27 -7.90 11.87
C GLU A 178 16.38 -7.13 12.60
N LEU A 179 16.99 -6.15 11.93
CA LEU A 179 18.04 -5.30 12.50
C LEU A 179 17.47 -4.16 13.36
N ALA A 180 16.23 -3.73 13.16
CA ALA A 180 15.63 -2.62 13.92
C ALA A 180 15.69 -2.80 15.46
N PRO A 181 15.33 -3.96 16.03
CA PRO A 181 15.47 -4.20 17.48
C PRO A 181 16.93 -4.12 17.97
N LEU A 182 17.89 -4.54 17.15
CA LEU A 182 19.32 -4.53 17.49
C LEU A 182 19.88 -3.11 17.48
N LEU A 183 19.51 -2.33 16.47
CA LEU A 183 19.87 -0.91 16.37
C LEU A 183 19.32 -0.11 17.56
N GLU A 184 18.05 -0.32 17.92
CA GLU A 184 17.45 0.30 19.11
C GLU A 184 18.16 -0.11 20.41
N ALA A 185 18.53 -1.38 20.55
CA ALA A 185 19.27 -1.87 21.71
C ALA A 185 20.66 -1.22 21.81
N GLN A 186 21.33 -1.02 20.67
CA GLN A 186 22.65 -0.41 20.58
C GLN A 186 22.59 1.09 20.94
N GLU A 187 21.56 1.81 20.49
CA GLU A 187 21.31 3.21 20.88
C GLU A 187 21.02 3.34 22.37
N ARG A 188 20.21 2.43 22.95
CA ARG A 188 19.92 2.41 24.39
C ARG A 188 21.18 2.17 25.21
N ARG A 189 22.08 1.27 24.79
CA ARG A 189 23.39 1.05 25.42
C ARG A 189 24.26 2.29 25.36
N SER A 190 24.38 2.89 24.17
CA SER A 190 25.15 4.11 23.94
C SER A 190 24.65 5.29 24.79
N ARG A 191 23.33 5.45 24.95
CA ARG A 191 22.73 6.47 25.82
C ARG A 191 22.98 6.20 27.31
N ARG A 192 22.99 4.93 27.74
CA ARG A 192 23.28 4.54 29.13
C ARG A 192 24.74 4.80 29.48
N GLU A 193 25.66 4.49 28.57
CA GLU A 193 27.09 4.74 28.76
C GLU A 193 27.40 6.24 28.84
N ARG A 194 26.80 7.07 27.98
CA ARG A 194 26.91 8.54 28.05
C ARG A 194 26.33 9.16 29.33
N ARG A 195 25.40 8.47 29.99
CA ARG A 195 24.76 8.92 31.24
C ARG A 195 25.42 8.35 32.49
N ARG A 196 26.44 7.50 32.34
CA ARG A 196 27.15 6.92 33.47
C ARG A 196 28.07 8.00 34.07
N PRO A 197 27.85 8.46 35.31
CA PRO A 197 28.73 9.45 35.92
C PRO A 197 30.13 8.85 36.09
N GLU A 198 31.16 9.61 35.77
CA GLU A 198 32.54 9.22 36.08
C GLU A 198 32.68 9.02 37.58
N GLN A 199 33.15 7.84 37.99
CA GLN A 199 33.45 7.58 39.39
C GLN A 199 34.59 8.51 39.82
N PRO A 200 34.43 9.30 40.90
CA PRO A 200 35.53 10.12 41.39
C PRO A 200 36.65 9.19 41.84
N ARG A 201 37.84 9.38 41.26
CA ARG A 201 39.06 8.67 41.68
C ARG A 201 39.34 9.08 43.13
N LEU A 202 39.18 8.15 44.06
CA LEU A 202 39.62 8.34 45.44
C LEU A 202 41.15 8.53 45.44
N PRO A 203 41.68 9.58 46.09
CA PRO A 203 43.12 9.74 46.20
C PRO A 203 43.67 8.59 47.03
N LEU A 204 44.67 7.90 46.47
CA LEU A 204 45.48 6.93 47.20
C LEU A 204 46.17 7.69 48.33
N GLY A 205 45.82 7.34 49.57
CA GLY A 205 46.45 7.92 50.75
C GLY A 205 47.94 7.65 50.73
N GLU A 206 48.73 8.72 50.74
CA GLU A 206 50.16 8.65 51.01
C GLU A 206 50.35 8.35 52.50
N SER A 207 51.13 7.31 52.80
CA SER A 207 51.65 6.99 54.14
C SER A 207 53.12 7.36 54.20
#